data_AF-A0A1G5BCE1-F1
#
_entry.id   AF-A0A1G5BCE1-F1
#
_cell.length_a   1.000
_cell.length_b   1.000
_cell.length_c   1.000
_cell.angle_alpha   90.00
_cell.angle_beta   90.00
_cell.angle_gamma   90.00
#
_symmetry.space_group_name_H-M   'P 1'
#
loop_
_entity.id
_entity.type
_entity.pdbx_description
1 polymer ?
#
loop_
_entity_poly.entity_id
_entity_poly.type
_entity_poly.pdbx_seq_one_letter_code
_entity_poly.pdbx_strand_id
1 'polypeptide(L)' 'MQLSNKQILIIFLLGAVLTIFGAIMKIMHWPLASLVIILGMTFEAAAGVFMIYKMSKKQDKKDGFLDS' A
#
# COMPACT_ATOMS: atom_id res chain seq x y z
N MET A 1 12.60 -10.72 4.67
CA MET A 1 12.94 -9.28 4.79
C MET A 1 11.97 -8.60 5.75
N GLN A 2 12.44 -8.16 6.93
CA GLN A 2 11.62 -7.44 7.92
C GLN A 2 11.46 -5.97 7.46
N LEU A 3 10.42 -5.66 6.69
CA LEU A 3 10.14 -4.27 6.28
C LEU A 3 9.82 -3.40 7.50
N SER A 4 10.65 -2.41 7.83
CA SER A 4 10.35 -1.48 8.93
C SER A 4 9.07 -0.69 8.65
N ASN A 5 8.34 -0.29 9.71
CA ASN A 5 7.07 0.45 9.58
C ASN A 5 7.19 1.69 8.66
N LYS A 6 8.35 2.36 8.69
CA LYS A 6 8.65 3.51 7.83
C LYS A 6 8.69 3.15 6.34
N GLN A 7 9.24 1.98 5.99
CA GLN A 7 9.32 1.52 4.61
C GLN A 7 7.92 1.27 4.03
N ILE A 8 7.01 0.73 4.85
CA ILE A 8 5.62 0.47 4.43
C ILE A 8 4.89 1.80 4.16
N LEU A 9 5.09 2.80 5.02
CA LEU A 9 4.55 4.15 4.79
C LEU A 9 5.12 4.80 3.52
N ILE A 10 6.42 4.65 3.27
CA ILE A 10 7.06 5.17 2.05
C ILE A 10 6.47 4.53 0.80
N ILE A 11 6.28 3.20 0.79
CA ILE A 11 5.68 2.47 -0.33
C ILE A 11 4.22 2.90 -0.56
N PHE A 12 3.48 3.11 0.53
CA PHE A 12 2.10 3.61 0.48
C PHE A 12 2.01 5.03 -0.10
N LEU A 13 2.86 5.95 0.37
CA LEU A 13 2.94 7.32 -0.16
C LEU A 13 3.37 7.36 -1.63
N LEU A 14 4.32 6.51 -2.03
CA LEU A 14 4.73 6.35 -3.43
C LEU A 14 3.57 5.86 -4.31
N GLY A 15 2.80 4.89 -3.83
CA GLY A 15 1.58 4.41 -4.50
C GLY A 15 0.56 5.53 -4.69
N ALA A 16 0.27 6.27 -3.62
CA ALA A 16 -0.67 7.40 -3.66
C ALA A 16 -0.24 8.50 -4.65
N VAL A 17 1.05 8.86 -4.67
CA VAL A 17 1.59 9.83 -5.64
C VAL A 17 1.43 9.32 -7.07
N LEU A 18 1.68 8.04 -7.32
CA LEU A 18 1.52 7.42 -8.64
C LEU A 18 0.04 7.40 -9.08
N THR A 19 -0.89 7.12 -8.15
CA THR A 19 -2.34 7.18 -8.39
C THR A 19 -2.78 8.60 -8.74
N ILE A 20 -2.29 9.62 -8.02
CA ILE A 20 -2.58 11.04 -8.32
C ILE A 20 -2.03 11.42 -9.70
N PHE A 21 -0.82 10.97 -10.03
CA PHE A 21 -0.21 11.23 -11.34
C PHE A 21 -1.01 10.58 -12.48
N GLY A 22 -1.45 9.34 -12.30
CA GLY A 22 -2.36 8.66 -13.23
C GLY A 22 -3.70 9.38 -13.37
N ALA A 23 -4.26 9.91 -12.28
CA ALA A 23 -5.49 10.70 -12.29
C ALA A 23 -5.35 11.97 -13.16
N ILE A 24 -4.21 12.65 -13.09
CA ILE A 24 -3.91 13.81 -13.94
C ILE A 24 -3.86 13.38 -15.42
N MET A 25 -3.24 12.25 -15.74
CA MET A 25 -3.21 11.72 -17.11
C MET A 25 -4.61 11.40 -17.66
N LYS A 26 -5.56 11.00 -16.79
CA LYS A 26 -6.96 10.75 -17.18
C LYS A 26 -7.70 12.04 -17.49
N ILE A 27 -7.41 13.12 -16.75
CA ILE A 27 -7.92 14.46 -17.07
C ILE A 27 -7.39 14.92 -18.43
N MET A 28 -6.14 14.59 -18.77
CA MET A 28 -5.55 14.84 -20.09
C MET A 28 -6.07 13.93 -21.22
N HIS A 29 -7.09 13.09 -20.96
CA HIS A 29 -7.74 12.18 -21.94
C HIS A 29 -6.82 11.18 -22.64
N TRP A 30 -5.66 10.88 -22.05
CA TRP A 30 -4.79 9.87 -22.63
C TRP A 30 -5.49 8.50 -22.67
N PRO A 31 -5.47 7.80 -23.82
CA PRO A 31 -6.22 6.55 -24.01
C PRO A 31 -5.79 5.43 -23.05
N LEU A 32 -4.58 5.52 -22.49
CA LEU A 32 -4.02 4.56 -21.53
C LEU A 32 -4.19 4.97 -20.05
N ALA A 33 -4.74 6.16 -19.77
CA ALA A 33 -4.76 6.70 -18.41
C ALA A 33 -5.62 5.86 -17.44
N SER A 34 -6.73 5.30 -17.91
CA SER A 34 -7.55 4.39 -17.12
C SER A 34 -6.79 3.14 -16.68
N LEU A 35 -5.95 2.57 -17.56
CA LEU A 35 -5.12 1.41 -17.22
C LEU A 35 -4.05 1.77 -16.17
N VAL A 36 -3.41 2.93 -16.32
CA VAL A 36 -2.41 3.42 -15.35
C VAL A 36 -3.03 3.63 -13.96
N ILE A 37 -4.24 4.17 -13.89
CA ILE A 37 -4.96 4.36 -12.63
C ILE A 37 -5.37 3.04 -11.99
N ILE A 38 -5.88 2.09 -12.78
CA ILE A 38 -6.26 0.76 -12.27
C ILE A 38 -5.03 0.05 -11.69
N LEU A 39 -3.89 0.14 -12.38
CA LEU A 39 -2.62 -0.40 -11.89
C LEU A 39 -2.17 0.30 -10.60
N GLY A 40 -2.20 1.65 -10.55
CA GLY A 40 -1.87 2.42 -9.36
C GLY A 40 -2.73 2.05 -8.15
N MET A 41 -4.05 2.02 -8.33
CA MET A 41 -4.99 1.62 -7.28
C MET A 41 -4.81 0.17 -6.84
N THR A 42 -4.48 -0.75 -7.75
CA THR A 42 -4.23 -2.16 -7.39
C THR A 42 -2.99 -2.29 -6.50
N PHE A 43 -1.91 -1.57 -6.83
CA PHE A 43 -0.72 -1.53 -6.00
C PHE A 43 -0.97 -0.88 -4.64
N GLU A 44 -1.73 0.22 -4.61
CA GLU A 44 -2.09 0.92 -3.38
C GLU A 44 -2.96 0.04 -2.46
N ALA A 45 -3.96 -0.65 -3.03
CA ALA A 45 -4.79 -1.60 -2.30
C ALA A 45 -3.96 -2.79 -1.77
N ALA A 46 -3.08 -3.37 -2.57
CA ALA A 46 -2.21 -4.47 -2.14
C ALA A 46 -1.26 -4.03 -1.01
N ALA A 47 -0.68 -2.84 -1.10
CA ALA A 47 0.17 -2.28 -0.05
C ALA A 47 -0.62 -2.01 1.25
N GLY A 48 -1.83 -1.47 1.13
CA GLY A 48 -2.74 -1.25 2.25
C GLY A 48 -3.13 -2.55 2.96
N VAL A 49 -3.53 -3.57 2.21
CA VAL A 49 -3.85 -4.90 2.75
C VAL A 49 -2.64 -5.53 3.44
N PHE A 50 -1.45 -5.44 2.84
CA PHE A 50 -0.23 -5.97 3.45
C PHE A 50 0.16 -5.23 4.74
N MET A 51 -0.09 -3.92 4.80
CA MET A 51 0.11 -3.10 5.99
C MET A 51 -0.83 -3.53 7.12
N ILE A 52 -2.12 -3.71 6.82
CA ILE A 52 -3.13 -4.17 7.78
C ILE A 52 -2.78 -5.58 8.26
N TYR A 53 -2.47 -6.51 7.34
CA TYR A 53 -2.06 -7.88 7.67
C TYR A 53 -0.86 -7.91 8.62
N LYS A 54 0.15 -7.07 8.35
CA LYS A 54 1.33 -6.97 9.20
C LYS A 54 1.00 -6.38 10.58
N MET A 55 0.08 -5.43 10.68
CA MET A 55 -0.39 -4.90 11.95
C MET A 55 -1.10 -5.97 12.78
N SER A 56 -1.94 -6.81 12.16
CA SER A 56 -2.59 -7.94 12.83
C SER A 56 -1.58 -9.00 13.32
N LYS A 57 -0.55 -9.32 12.53
CA LYS A 57 0.55 -10.22 12.93
C LYS A 57 1.45 -9.68 14.05
N LYS A 58 1.49 -8.36 14.27
CA LYS A 58 2.28 -7.73 15.35
C LYS A 58 1.63 -7.87 16.72
N GLN A 59 0.32 -8.12 16.76
CA GLN A 59 -0.44 -8.27 18.00
C GLN A 59 -0.29 -9.67 18.61
N ASP A 60 -0.15 -10.68 17.75
CA ASP A 60 0.02 -12.13 18.04
C ASP A 60 1.41 -12.53 18.59
N LYS A 61 2.28 -11.55 18.90
CA LYS A 61 3.60 -11.81 19.51
C LYS A 61 3.79 -11.15 20.88
N LYS A 62 2.74 -10.55 21.43
CA LYS A 62 2.79 -9.90 22.75
C LYS A 62 2.13 -10.74 23.85
N ASP A 63 1.66 -11.90 23.48
CA ASP A 63 0.86 -12.85 24.24
C ASP A 63 1.71 -14.02 24.81
N GLY A 64 2.99 -14.10 24.42
CA GLY A 64 3.98 -14.99 25.06
C GLY A 64 4.39 -14.62 26.49
N PHE A 65 3.66 -13.71 27.15
CA PHE A 65 3.72 -13.49 28.60
C PHE A 65 2.66 -14.32 29.36
N LEU A 66 1.65 -14.85 28.65
CA LEU A 66 0.62 -15.75 29.21
C LEU A 66 0.87 -17.23 28.90
N ASP A 67 1.85 -17.53 28.06
CA ASP A 67 2.36 -18.88 27.80
C ASP A 67 3.54 -19.10 28.76
N SER A 68 3.19 -19.45 30.00
CA SER A 68 4.12 -19.67 31.12
C SER A 68 5.02 -20.89 30.94
#